data_AF-A0A812ZNK1-F1
#
_entry.id   AF-A0A812ZNK1-F1
#
_cell.length_a   1.000
_cell.length_b   1.000
_cell.length_c   1.000
_cell.angle_alpha   90.00
_cell.angle_beta   90.00
_cell.angle_gamma   90.00
#
_symmetry.space_group_name_H-M   'P 1'
#
loop_
_entity.id
_entity.type
_entity.pdbx_description
1 polymer ?
#
loop_
_entity_poly.entity_id
_entity_poly.type
_entity_poly.pdbx_seq_one_letter_code
_entity_poly.pdbx_strand_id
1 'polypeptide(L)'
;METCSSPAARKIRELKTQLQALKQKQACKYAKVERVEKKRRSTQQVGPVAKRRERKAVYDNSESLPVPVPAELRRRKPADESLTKTLSNDSEAIEWLVNKGFLPREPLCQTCNSRDVTMIPATADHFLGVLRHVEASEGLKWSSEVSLKGAVEVDGTSLGKFYVSKTCNRFAPQVAALTRKMQRAGKPLPKAFVVHFQVLGARERGQPPVLFVPEPSLTVPGSRPPTESLEAINQSGLLTLVSKPEATVIFSDGNVAWQSAAKKMRLKNAAVNHQNKQWTKHVPRHLGKARSVSRLAGTQCIDRSWLGLKTFIGNKVSRKSGRGQNACESNLVRQLVHQYMYRQSKGPCSPAEFLLHLGSSFRAMQD
;
A
#
# COMPACT_ATOMS: atom_id res chain seq x y z
N MET A 1 -6.15 -3.46 48.85
CA MET A 1 -6.28 -2.32 47.90
C MET A 1 -7.70 -1.75 47.82
N GLU A 2 -8.78 -2.54 47.97
CA GLU A 2 -10.15 -2.07 47.75
C GLU A 2 -10.68 -1.10 48.82
N THR A 3 -10.12 -1.15 50.03
CA THR A 3 -10.44 -0.29 51.17
C THR A 3 -9.45 0.88 51.34
N CYS A 4 -8.49 1.05 50.43
CA CYS A 4 -7.46 2.09 50.56
C CYS A 4 -8.03 3.48 50.19
N SER A 5 -7.83 4.46 51.07
CA SER A 5 -8.25 5.86 50.92
C SER A 5 -7.33 6.70 50.03
N SER A 6 -6.23 6.14 49.54
CA SER A 6 -5.30 6.85 48.65
C SER A 6 -5.99 7.30 47.35
N PRO A 7 -5.71 8.52 46.84
CA PRO A 7 -6.21 9.02 45.56
C PRO A 7 -5.93 8.06 44.39
N ALA A 8 -4.79 7.38 44.39
CA ALA A 8 -4.43 6.40 43.37
C ALA A 8 -5.35 5.17 43.40
N ALA A 9 -5.68 4.67 44.60
CA ALA A 9 -6.60 3.54 44.76
C ALA A 9 -8.05 3.89 44.34
N ARG A 10 -8.46 5.16 44.50
CA ARG A 10 -9.74 5.65 43.97
C ARG A 10 -9.74 5.66 42.44
N LYS A 11 -8.66 6.12 41.80
CA LYS A 11 -8.54 6.13 40.33
C LYS A 11 -8.55 4.73 39.72
N ILE A 12 -7.87 3.78 40.37
CA ILE A 12 -7.87 2.36 39.95
C ILE A 12 -9.29 1.76 40.02
N ARG A 13 -10.07 2.07 41.06
CA ARG A 13 -11.47 1.62 41.16
C ARG A 13 -12.34 2.22 40.05
N GLU A 14 -12.19 3.52 39.78
CA GLU A 14 -12.91 4.20 38.71
C GLU A 14 -12.61 3.56 37.34
N LEU A 15 -11.34 3.28 37.05
CA LEU A 15 -10.92 2.61 35.81
C LEU A 15 -11.45 1.17 35.71
N LYS A 16 -11.46 0.40 36.81
CA LYS A 16 -12.05 -0.94 36.83
C LYS A 16 -13.54 -0.92 36.49
N THR A 17 -14.29 0.02 37.05
CA THR A 17 -15.72 0.19 36.75
C THR A 17 -15.96 0.57 35.29
N GLN A 18 -15.16 1.48 34.73
CA GLN A 18 -15.24 1.85 33.31
C GLN A 18 -14.93 0.66 32.39
N LEU A 19 -13.92 -0.14 32.74
CA LEU A 19 -13.51 -1.31 31.97
C LEU A 19 -14.59 -2.41 32.00
N GLN A 20 -15.26 -2.61 33.13
CA GLN A 20 -16.38 -3.54 33.26
C GLN A 20 -17.60 -3.10 32.43
N ALA A 21 -17.92 -1.80 32.43
CA ALA A 21 -18.99 -1.24 31.59
C ALA A 21 -18.70 -1.39 30.09
N LEU A 22 -17.43 -1.24 29.68
CA LEU A 22 -17.02 -1.46 28.29
C LEU A 22 -17.11 -2.93 27.87
N LYS A 23 -16.72 -3.87 28.75
CA LYS A 23 -16.87 -5.31 28.50
C LYS A 23 -18.33 -5.70 28.32
N GLN A 24 -19.23 -5.19 29.16
CA GLN A 24 -20.67 -5.42 29.01
C GLN A 24 -21.22 -4.85 27.69
N LYS A 25 -20.81 -3.63 27.31
CA LYS A 25 -21.19 -3.03 26.02
C LYS A 25 -20.68 -3.82 24.81
N GLN A 26 -19.47 -4.39 24.89
CA GLN A 26 -18.95 -5.28 23.85
C GLN A 26 -19.72 -6.59 23.77
N ALA A 27 -20.01 -7.25 24.90
CA ALA A 27 -20.78 -8.49 24.92
C ALA A 27 -22.16 -8.34 24.25
N CYS A 28 -22.86 -7.23 24.49
CA CYS A 28 -24.12 -6.91 23.83
C CYS A 28 -23.99 -6.70 22.30
N LYS A 29 -22.85 -6.19 21.82
CA LYS A 29 -22.59 -6.03 20.39
C LYS A 29 -22.32 -7.38 19.71
N TYR A 30 -21.54 -8.26 20.33
CA TYR A 30 -21.24 -9.59 19.78
C TYR A 30 -22.51 -10.46 19.66
N ALA A 31 -23.38 -10.45 20.68
CA ALA A 31 -24.66 -11.15 20.63
C ALA A 31 -25.58 -10.68 19.48
N LYS A 32 -25.50 -9.39 19.10
CA LYS A 32 -26.28 -8.82 18.00
C LYS A 32 -25.75 -9.24 16.62
N VAL A 33 -24.44 -9.39 16.47
CA VAL A 33 -23.79 -9.83 15.22
C VAL A 33 -24.09 -11.31 14.96
N GLU A 34 -24.00 -12.15 15.99
CA GLU A 34 -24.26 -13.59 15.88
C GLU A 34 -25.71 -13.89 15.44
N ARG A 35 -26.68 -13.10 15.93
CA ARG A 35 -28.10 -13.21 15.55
C ARG A 35 -28.34 -12.86 14.08
N VAL A 36 -27.55 -11.92 13.52
CA VAL A 36 -27.64 -11.51 12.10
C VAL A 36 -26.98 -12.54 11.18
N GLU A 37 -25.86 -13.14 11.58
CA GLU A 37 -25.22 -14.21 10.82
C GLU A 37 -26.06 -15.48 10.76
N LYS A 38 -26.71 -15.85 11.87
CA LYS A 38 -27.61 -17.02 11.91
C LYS A 38 -28.81 -16.86 10.96
N LYS A 39 -29.34 -15.63 10.82
CA LYS A 39 -30.41 -15.28 9.87
C LYS A 39 -29.94 -15.32 8.40
N ARG A 40 -28.69 -14.94 8.13
CA ARG A 40 -28.10 -15.03 6.78
C ARG A 40 -27.82 -16.46 6.34
N ARG A 41 -27.41 -17.34 7.27
CA ARG A 41 -27.18 -18.76 6.98
C ARG A 41 -28.47 -19.52 6.63
N SER A 42 -29.62 -19.14 7.18
CA SER A 42 -30.90 -19.79 6.83
C SER A 42 -31.44 -19.40 5.44
N THR A 43 -30.92 -18.32 4.83
CA THR A 43 -31.36 -17.85 3.49
C THR A 43 -30.45 -18.32 2.35
N GLN A 44 -29.30 -18.94 2.65
CA GLN A 44 -28.42 -19.56 1.65
C GLN A 44 -28.82 -21.00 1.38
N GLN A 45 -30.00 -21.20 0.76
CA GLN A 45 -30.24 -22.45 0.06
C GLN A 45 -29.37 -22.48 -1.20
N VAL A 46 -28.51 -23.50 -1.26
CA VAL A 46 -27.53 -23.73 -2.32
C VAL A 46 -28.26 -23.97 -3.63
N GLY A 47 -28.23 -22.98 -4.51
CA GLY A 47 -28.91 -23.05 -5.81
C GLY A 47 -28.41 -24.20 -6.69
N PRO A 48 -29.21 -24.64 -7.68
CA PRO A 48 -28.93 -25.81 -8.52
C PRO A 48 -27.55 -25.82 -9.19
N VAL A 49 -26.99 -24.64 -9.45
CA VAL A 49 -25.69 -24.45 -10.11
C VAL A 49 -24.51 -24.92 -9.25
N ALA A 50 -24.57 -24.75 -7.93
CA ALA A 50 -23.51 -25.19 -7.02
C ALA A 50 -23.52 -26.71 -6.85
N LYS A 51 -24.71 -27.33 -6.76
CA LYS A 51 -24.86 -28.80 -6.77
C LYS A 51 -24.34 -29.43 -8.08
N ARG A 52 -24.43 -28.72 -9.21
CA ARG A 52 -23.92 -29.18 -10.51
C ARG A 52 -22.38 -29.13 -10.59
N ARG A 53 -21.73 -28.19 -9.88
CA ARG A 53 -20.26 -28.11 -9.78
C ARG A 53 -19.67 -29.21 -8.90
N GLU A 54 -20.32 -29.52 -7.77
CA GLU A 54 -19.91 -30.64 -6.92
C GLU A 54 -20.00 -31.98 -7.65
N ARG A 55 -21.07 -32.24 -8.39
CA ARG A 55 -21.19 -33.48 -9.18
C ARG A 55 -20.11 -33.63 -10.24
N LYS A 56 -19.62 -32.53 -10.83
CA LYS A 56 -18.55 -32.59 -11.84
C LYS A 56 -17.19 -32.92 -11.22
N ALA A 57 -16.94 -32.50 -9.98
CA ALA A 57 -15.69 -32.79 -9.26
C ALA A 57 -15.55 -34.26 -8.83
N VAL A 58 -16.65 -35.02 -8.76
CA VAL A 58 -16.64 -36.44 -8.37
C VAL A 58 -16.27 -37.37 -9.53
N TYR A 59 -16.43 -36.93 -10.79
CA TYR A 59 -16.21 -37.79 -11.97
C TYR A 59 -14.87 -37.57 -12.70
N ASP A 60 -14.13 -36.50 -12.41
CA ASP A 60 -12.80 -36.26 -13.00
C ASP A 60 -11.70 -36.91 -12.14
N ASN A 61 -11.59 -38.23 -12.21
CA ASN A 61 -10.43 -38.98 -11.71
C ASN A 61 -9.26 -38.79 -12.69
N SER A 62 -8.36 -37.87 -12.38
CA SER A 62 -6.99 -37.88 -12.93
C SER A 62 -6.00 -37.86 -11.76
N GLU A 63 -5.17 -38.90 -11.70
CA GLU A 63 -4.12 -39.12 -10.69
C GLU A 63 -2.96 -38.12 -10.86
N SER A 64 -3.22 -36.85 -10.59
CA SER A 64 -2.15 -35.91 -10.25
C SER A 64 -2.20 -35.66 -8.75
N LEU A 65 -1.10 -35.95 -8.05
CA LEU A 65 -0.94 -35.59 -6.64
C LEU A 65 -1.35 -34.11 -6.46
N PRO A 66 -2.31 -33.81 -5.57
CA PRO A 66 -2.86 -32.47 -5.47
C PRO A 66 -1.78 -31.49 -5.04
N VAL A 67 -1.43 -30.57 -5.94
CA VAL A 67 -0.67 -29.37 -5.58
C VAL A 67 -1.54 -28.61 -4.57
N PRO A 68 -1.05 -28.36 -3.33
CA PRO A 68 -1.87 -27.76 -2.30
C PRO A 68 -2.37 -26.39 -2.78
N VAL A 69 -3.69 -26.22 -2.71
CA VAL A 69 -4.36 -24.99 -3.14
C VAL A 69 -3.78 -23.82 -2.35
N PRO A 70 -3.64 -22.59 -2.90
CA PRO A 70 -3.08 -21.46 -2.17
C PRO A 70 -3.82 -21.10 -0.86
N ALA A 71 -5.05 -21.60 -0.66
CA ALA A 71 -5.78 -21.48 0.60
C ALA A 71 -5.29 -22.45 1.68
N GLU A 72 -4.74 -23.59 1.29
CA GLU A 72 -4.24 -24.66 2.15
C GLU A 72 -2.82 -24.37 2.66
N LEU A 73 -1.99 -23.77 1.80
CA LEU A 73 -0.71 -23.16 2.21
C LEU A 73 -0.91 -22.05 3.26
N ARG A 74 -2.03 -21.33 3.21
CA ARG A 74 -2.38 -20.31 4.22
C ARG A 74 -2.88 -20.88 5.55
N ARG A 75 -3.23 -22.17 5.61
CA ARG A 75 -3.71 -22.84 6.83
C ARG A 75 -2.61 -23.57 7.59
N ARG A 76 -1.42 -23.72 7.01
CA ARG A 76 -0.27 -24.27 7.74
C ARG A 76 0.13 -23.27 8.83
N LYS A 77 -0.11 -23.66 10.09
CA LYS A 77 0.47 -22.97 11.24
C LYS A 77 2.00 -23.03 11.11
N PRO A 78 2.73 -21.94 11.40
CA PRO A 78 4.18 -22.00 11.52
C PRO A 78 4.55 -23.08 12.54
N ALA A 79 5.56 -23.90 12.23
CA ALA A 79 6.10 -24.87 13.17
C ALA A 79 6.87 -24.20 14.34
N ASP A 80 7.14 -22.90 14.21
CA ASP A 80 7.81 -22.11 15.23
C ASP A 80 6.78 -21.46 16.18
N GLU A 81 6.54 -22.11 17.31
CA GLU A 81 5.65 -21.64 18.37
C GLU A 81 6.13 -20.33 19.03
N SER A 82 7.39 -19.92 18.82
CA SER A 82 7.97 -18.73 19.44
C SER A 82 7.31 -17.41 19.01
N LEU A 83 6.64 -17.41 17.85
CA LEU A 83 5.98 -16.24 17.26
C LEU A 83 4.45 -16.27 17.38
N THR A 84 3.88 -17.40 17.80
CA THR A 84 2.44 -17.53 18.10
C THR A 84 2.11 -17.37 19.58
N LYS A 85 3.11 -17.15 20.43
CA LYS A 85 2.88 -16.88 21.85
C LYS A 85 2.06 -15.60 21.95
N THR A 86 0.78 -15.75 22.31
CA THR A 86 -0.12 -14.64 22.59
C THR A 86 0.50 -13.87 23.75
N LEU A 87 1.16 -12.75 23.45
CA LEU A 87 1.75 -11.88 24.46
C LEU A 87 0.60 -11.42 25.36
N SER A 88 0.62 -11.87 26.60
CA SER A 88 -0.52 -11.86 27.50
C SER A 88 -0.74 -10.50 28.15
N ASN A 89 0.29 -9.65 28.12
CA ASN A 89 0.29 -8.31 28.69
C ASN A 89 1.28 -7.38 27.94
N ASP A 90 1.09 -6.07 28.10
CA ASP A 90 1.90 -5.04 27.45
C ASP A 90 3.40 -5.14 27.80
N SER A 91 3.77 -5.68 28.98
CA SER A 91 5.16 -5.86 29.41
C SER A 91 5.89 -6.92 28.57
N GLU A 92 5.24 -8.05 28.28
CA GLU A 92 5.80 -9.10 27.42
C GLU A 92 5.97 -8.60 25.98
N ALA A 93 5.05 -7.76 25.51
CA ALA A 93 5.16 -7.14 24.20
C ALA A 93 6.31 -6.12 24.12
N ILE A 94 6.46 -5.27 25.14
CA ILE A 94 7.59 -4.35 25.25
C ILE A 94 8.90 -5.13 25.32
N GLU A 95 8.99 -6.18 26.12
CA GLU A 95 10.20 -7.00 26.23
C GLU A 95 10.53 -7.72 24.92
N TRP A 96 9.52 -8.24 24.22
CA TRP A 96 9.68 -8.80 22.87
C TRP A 96 10.21 -7.74 21.90
N LEU A 97 9.66 -6.51 21.93
CA LEU A 97 10.10 -5.40 21.07
C LEU A 97 11.54 -4.96 21.38
N VAL A 98 11.90 -4.85 22.66
CA VAL A 98 13.28 -4.60 23.12
C VAL A 98 14.22 -5.70 22.63
N ASN A 99 13.82 -6.97 22.74
CA ASN A 99 14.64 -8.11 22.31
C ASN A 99 14.78 -8.21 20.79
N LYS A 100 13.79 -7.72 20.03
CA LYS A 100 13.90 -7.60 18.57
C LYS A 100 14.63 -6.34 18.11
N GLY A 101 14.99 -5.46 19.05
CA GLY A 101 15.73 -4.23 18.81
C GLY A 101 14.85 -3.04 18.44
N PHE A 102 13.51 -3.16 18.44
CA PHE A 102 12.58 -2.07 18.09
C PHE A 102 12.53 -0.94 19.13
N LEU A 103 12.99 -1.22 20.35
CA LEU A 103 13.13 -0.25 21.43
C LEU A 103 14.57 -0.30 21.96
N PRO A 104 15.21 0.85 22.25
CA PRO A 104 16.51 0.85 22.88
C PRO A 104 16.46 0.15 24.23
N ARG A 105 17.50 -0.62 24.57
CA ARG A 105 17.70 -1.10 25.94
C ARG A 105 18.19 0.10 26.76
N GLU A 106 17.34 0.65 27.61
CA GLU A 106 17.79 1.68 28.53
C GLU A 106 18.87 1.13 29.47
N PRO A 107 19.91 1.92 29.76
CA PRO A 107 20.87 1.56 30.79
C PRO A 107 20.14 1.44 32.13
N LEU A 108 20.50 0.42 32.92
CA LEU A 108 19.99 0.29 34.28
C LEU A 108 20.36 1.55 35.07
N CYS A 109 19.43 2.07 35.87
CA CYS A 109 19.77 3.13 36.82
C CYS A 109 20.88 2.60 37.74
N GLN A 110 22.05 3.24 37.70
CA GLN A 110 23.24 2.80 38.42
C GLN A 110 23.04 2.77 39.94
N THR A 111 22.07 3.53 40.46
CA THR A 111 21.84 3.72 41.88
C THR A 111 20.85 2.73 42.49
N CYS A 112 19.85 2.28 41.74
CA CYS A 112 18.79 1.40 42.27
C CYS A 112 18.59 0.12 41.48
N ASN A 113 19.35 -0.10 40.40
CA ASN A 113 19.19 -1.23 39.46
C ASN A 113 17.77 -1.38 38.88
N SER A 114 16.86 -0.43 39.14
CA SER A 114 15.57 -0.38 38.50
C SER A 114 15.71 0.31 37.16
N ARG A 115 15.05 -0.21 36.13
CA ARG A 115 14.89 0.53 34.87
C ARG A 115 14.05 1.76 35.19
N ASP A 116 14.59 2.96 34.98
CA ASP A 116 13.80 4.18 35.06
C ASP A 116 12.97 4.26 33.79
N VAL A 117 11.87 3.49 33.79
CA VAL A 117 10.92 3.44 32.69
C VAL A 117 10.06 4.70 32.74
N THR A 118 10.69 5.87 32.61
CA THR A 118 9.99 7.09 32.20
C THR A 118 9.65 6.91 30.72
N MET A 119 8.71 5.99 30.45
CA MET A 119 8.21 5.74 29.12
C MET A 119 7.79 7.07 28.52
N ILE A 120 8.43 7.46 27.43
CA ILE A 120 7.68 8.15 26.38
C ILE A 120 6.45 7.27 26.18
N PRO A 121 5.21 7.75 26.41
CA PRO A 121 4.03 6.91 26.33
C PRO A 121 3.89 6.40 24.89
N ALA A 122 4.51 5.26 24.62
CA ALA A 122 4.55 4.64 23.31
C ALA A 122 3.19 3.98 23.11
N THR A 123 2.33 4.67 22.38
CA THR A 123 1.02 4.12 22.01
C THR A 123 1.21 3.06 20.94
N ALA A 124 0.22 2.17 20.78
CA ALA A 124 0.19 1.25 19.64
C ALA A 124 0.35 1.98 18.29
N ASP A 125 -0.17 3.21 18.18
CA ASP A 125 -0.03 4.05 17.00
C ASP A 125 1.42 4.50 16.74
N HIS A 126 2.20 4.73 17.80
CA HIS A 126 3.62 5.02 17.69
C HIS A 126 4.36 3.83 17.08
N PHE A 127 4.17 2.62 17.63
CA PHE A 127 4.79 1.41 17.10
C PHE A 127 4.41 1.15 15.64
N LEU A 128 3.11 1.25 15.32
CA LEU A 128 2.66 1.15 13.94
C LEU A 128 3.26 2.24 13.05
N GLY A 129 3.49 3.45 13.58
CA GLY A 129 4.21 4.52 12.89
C GLY A 129 5.64 4.14 12.54
N VAL A 130 6.38 3.57 13.50
CA VAL A 130 7.77 3.12 13.29
C VAL A 130 7.83 1.99 12.27
N LEU A 131 7.04 0.92 12.44
CA LEU A 131 7.03 -0.20 11.47
C LEU A 131 6.69 0.28 10.05
N ARG A 132 5.72 1.18 9.93
CA ARG A 132 5.35 1.81 8.66
C ARG A 132 6.51 2.60 8.05
N HIS A 133 7.27 3.32 8.87
CA HIS A 133 8.43 4.07 8.41
C HIS A 133 9.53 3.14 7.90
N VAL A 134 9.88 2.10 8.65
CA VAL A 134 10.91 1.11 8.26
C VAL A 134 10.53 0.43 6.95
N GLU A 135 9.31 -0.08 6.84
CA GLU A 135 8.83 -0.71 5.60
C GLU A 135 8.86 0.27 4.41
N ALA A 136 8.52 1.55 4.63
CA ALA A 136 8.57 2.56 3.59
C ALA A 136 10.01 2.90 3.15
N SER A 137 10.95 2.97 4.10
CA SER A 137 12.37 3.18 3.84
C SER A 137 12.96 2.02 3.04
N GLU A 138 12.66 0.78 3.43
CA GLU A 138 13.11 -0.40 2.70
C GLU A 138 12.48 -0.50 1.31
N GLY A 139 11.22 -0.09 1.15
CA GLY A 139 10.58 0.00 -0.16
C GLY A 139 11.27 1.00 -1.08
N LEU A 140 11.68 2.15 -0.54
CA LEU A 140 12.43 3.16 -1.27
C LEU A 140 13.84 2.67 -1.63
N LYS A 141 14.55 2.05 -0.69
CA LYS A 141 15.86 1.44 -0.93
C LYS A 141 15.78 0.41 -2.04
N TRP A 142 14.87 -0.56 -1.93
CA TRP A 142 14.63 -1.56 -2.96
C TRP A 142 14.33 -0.94 -4.33
N SER A 143 13.54 0.14 -4.37
CA SER A 143 13.20 0.84 -5.62
C SER A 143 14.39 1.47 -6.33
N SER A 144 15.45 1.80 -5.58
CA SER A 144 16.69 2.38 -6.13
C SER A 144 17.69 1.31 -6.62
N GLU A 145 17.58 0.09 -6.09
CA GLU A 145 18.49 -1.02 -6.39
C GLU A 145 17.94 -1.94 -7.50
N VAL A 146 16.62 -1.94 -7.70
CA VAL A 146 15.98 -2.81 -8.69
C VAL A 146 16.34 -2.40 -10.11
N SER A 147 16.57 -3.41 -10.96
CA SER A 147 16.70 -3.22 -12.40
C SER A 147 15.59 -3.94 -13.16
N LEU A 148 15.04 -3.26 -14.16
CA LEU A 148 13.98 -3.76 -15.02
C LEU A 148 14.55 -4.28 -16.34
N LYS A 149 14.02 -5.40 -16.84
CA LYS A 149 14.45 -5.99 -18.11
C LYS A 149 13.31 -6.68 -18.86
N GLY A 150 13.54 -6.93 -20.15
CA GLY A 150 12.66 -7.77 -20.97
C GLY A 150 11.33 -7.10 -21.31
N ALA A 151 10.25 -7.51 -20.65
CA ALA A 151 8.89 -7.03 -20.91
C ALA A 151 8.43 -6.13 -19.76
N VAL A 152 8.54 -4.80 -19.94
CA VAL A 152 8.27 -3.82 -18.90
C VAL A 152 7.00 -3.04 -19.23
N GLU A 153 6.00 -3.11 -18.36
CA GLU A 153 4.78 -2.31 -18.45
C GLU A 153 4.95 -1.01 -17.66
N VAL A 154 4.53 0.12 -18.23
CA VAL A 154 4.54 1.43 -17.58
C VAL A 154 3.17 2.08 -17.70
N ASP A 155 2.72 2.67 -16.61
CA ASP A 155 1.40 3.27 -16.52
C ASP A 155 1.32 4.22 -15.31
N GLY A 156 0.26 5.03 -15.25
CA GLY A 156 -0.08 5.80 -14.06
C GLY A 156 -1.49 5.50 -13.57
N THR A 157 -1.72 5.72 -12.28
CA THR A 157 -3.04 5.57 -11.67
C THR A 157 -3.30 6.65 -10.64
N SER A 158 -4.58 6.90 -10.33
CA SER A 158 -4.96 7.78 -9.24
C SER A 158 -5.34 7.00 -7.97
N LEU A 159 -4.78 7.40 -6.84
CA LEU A 159 -5.12 6.88 -5.50
C LEU A 159 -6.27 7.65 -4.82
N GLY A 160 -6.79 8.67 -5.50
CA GLY A 160 -7.88 9.50 -5.03
C GLY A 160 -7.59 10.99 -5.20
N LYS A 161 -8.50 11.79 -4.65
CA LYS A 161 -8.46 13.25 -4.76
C LYS A 161 -8.92 13.90 -3.48
N PHE A 162 -8.55 15.16 -3.29
CA PHE A 162 -9.05 16.00 -2.21
C PHE A 162 -9.17 17.46 -2.65
N TYR A 163 -9.86 18.27 -1.86
CA TYR A 163 -10.14 19.67 -2.19
C TYR A 163 -9.29 20.62 -1.34
N VAL A 164 -8.78 21.66 -2.00
CA VAL A 164 -8.03 22.76 -1.39
C VAL A 164 -8.66 24.10 -1.74
N SER A 165 -8.58 25.07 -0.82
CA SER A 165 -9.08 26.42 -1.05
C SER A 165 -8.12 27.20 -1.95
N LYS A 166 -8.59 28.33 -2.49
CA LYS A 166 -7.76 29.31 -3.21
C LYS A 166 -6.62 29.90 -2.36
N THR A 167 -6.74 29.83 -1.04
CA THR A 167 -5.78 30.35 -0.06
C THR A 167 -4.77 29.30 0.41
N CYS A 168 -4.76 28.11 -0.19
CA CYS A 168 -3.83 27.05 0.20
C CYS A 168 -2.39 27.41 -0.19
N ASN A 169 -1.50 27.51 0.80
CA ASN A 169 -0.11 27.93 0.59
C ASN A 169 0.67 26.89 -0.20
N ARG A 170 0.51 25.61 0.15
CA ARG A 170 1.21 24.47 -0.51
C ARG A 170 1.02 24.45 -2.03
N PHE A 171 -0.17 24.84 -2.50
CA PHE A 171 -0.53 24.80 -3.91
C PHE A 171 -0.69 26.18 -4.55
N ALA A 172 -0.23 27.25 -3.89
CA ALA A 172 -0.39 28.62 -4.36
C ALA A 172 0.09 28.84 -5.82
N PRO A 173 1.24 28.31 -6.26
CA PRO A 173 1.68 28.47 -7.65
C PRO A 173 0.71 27.85 -8.66
N GLN A 174 0.20 26.64 -8.37
CA GLN A 174 -0.73 25.94 -9.25
C GLN A 174 -2.12 26.59 -9.25
N VAL A 175 -2.59 27.06 -8.09
CA VAL A 175 -3.83 27.82 -7.96
C VAL A 175 -3.75 29.11 -8.79
N ALA A 176 -2.67 29.87 -8.67
CA ALA A 176 -2.48 31.10 -9.45
C ALA A 176 -2.46 30.82 -10.96
N ALA A 177 -1.77 29.76 -11.40
CA ALA A 177 -1.73 29.36 -12.80
C ALA A 177 -3.13 28.99 -13.34
N LEU A 178 -3.91 28.20 -12.60
CA LEU A 178 -5.27 27.83 -12.99
C LEU A 178 -6.22 29.02 -12.98
N THR A 179 -6.13 29.90 -11.97
CA THR A 179 -6.93 31.14 -11.90
C THR A 179 -6.69 32.02 -13.13
N ARG A 180 -5.42 32.26 -13.50
CA ARG A 180 -5.09 33.02 -14.71
C ARG A 180 -5.66 32.38 -15.97
N LYS A 181 -5.58 31.05 -16.09
CA LYS A 181 -6.15 30.31 -17.23
C LYS A 181 -7.67 30.46 -17.30
N MET A 182 -8.37 30.43 -16.17
CA MET A 182 -9.83 30.59 -16.12
C MET A 182 -10.28 32.02 -16.43
N GLN A 183 -9.57 33.02 -15.89
CA GLN A 183 -9.84 34.43 -16.17
C GLN A 183 -9.70 34.74 -17.66
N ARG A 184 -8.62 34.25 -18.31
CA ARG A 184 -8.43 34.38 -19.76
C ARG A 184 -9.55 33.73 -20.57
N ALA A 185 -10.16 32.67 -20.04
CA ALA A 185 -11.26 31.96 -20.67
C ALA A 185 -12.65 32.55 -20.32
N GLY A 186 -12.72 33.66 -19.57
CA GLY A 186 -13.97 34.26 -19.11
C GLY A 186 -14.80 33.36 -18.18
N LYS A 187 -14.18 32.37 -17.53
CA LYS A 187 -14.87 31.38 -16.69
C LYS A 187 -14.91 31.82 -15.23
N PRO A 188 -16.02 31.56 -14.51
CA PRO A 188 -16.13 31.89 -13.09
C PRO A 188 -15.13 31.08 -12.27
N LEU A 189 -14.47 31.73 -11.31
CA LEU A 189 -13.47 31.10 -10.46
C LEU A 189 -14.13 30.17 -9.43
N PRO A 190 -13.63 28.93 -9.25
CA PRO A 190 -14.19 27.99 -8.30
C PRO A 190 -13.79 28.37 -6.87
N LYS A 191 -14.64 27.98 -5.90
CA LYS A 191 -14.36 28.15 -4.47
C LYS A 191 -13.21 27.26 -3.97
N ALA A 192 -12.98 26.14 -4.64
CA ALA A 192 -11.95 25.16 -4.32
C ALA A 192 -11.39 24.49 -5.58
N PHE A 193 -10.17 23.98 -5.47
CA PHE A 193 -9.48 23.21 -6.51
C PHE A 193 -9.34 21.76 -6.10
N VAL A 194 -9.22 20.87 -7.07
CA VAL A 194 -9.11 19.43 -6.86
C VAL A 194 -7.65 19.02 -7.00
N VAL A 195 -7.07 18.46 -5.94
CA VAL A 195 -5.75 17.85 -5.97
C VAL A 195 -5.92 16.36 -6.25
N HIS A 196 -5.15 15.83 -7.20
CA HIS A 196 -5.15 14.40 -7.53
C HIS A 196 -3.87 13.75 -7.02
N PHE A 197 -4.00 12.66 -6.28
CA PHE A 197 -2.88 11.77 -5.97
C PHE A 197 -2.66 10.82 -7.12
N GLN A 198 -1.65 11.10 -7.92
CA GLN A 198 -1.18 10.19 -8.95
C GLN A 198 -0.05 9.32 -8.42
N VAL A 199 0.07 8.13 -9.00
CA VAL A 199 1.20 7.23 -8.82
C VAL A 199 1.58 6.73 -10.20
N LEU A 200 2.85 6.89 -10.55
CA LEU A 200 3.44 6.29 -11.74
C LEU A 200 4.04 4.95 -11.34
N GLY A 201 4.12 4.01 -12.27
CA GLY A 201 4.90 2.81 -12.03
C GLY A 201 5.41 2.15 -13.27
N ALA A 202 6.40 1.30 -13.05
CA ALA A 202 6.98 0.40 -14.02
C ALA A 202 7.00 -1.01 -13.43
N ARG A 203 6.73 -2.01 -14.26
CA ARG A 203 6.66 -3.40 -13.82
C ARG A 203 7.20 -4.31 -14.89
N GLU A 204 8.28 -5.03 -14.59
CA GLU A 204 8.63 -6.21 -15.36
C GLU A 204 7.57 -7.31 -15.16
N ARG A 205 7.11 -7.93 -16.25
CA ARG A 205 6.07 -8.97 -16.17
C ARG A 205 6.52 -10.12 -15.27
N GLY A 206 5.65 -10.49 -14.33
CA GLY A 206 5.95 -11.51 -13.31
C GLY A 206 6.72 -10.98 -12.10
N GLN A 207 7.27 -9.77 -12.17
CA GLN A 207 8.00 -9.14 -11.07
C GLN A 207 7.13 -8.14 -10.29
N PRO A 208 7.56 -7.74 -9.08
CA PRO A 208 6.95 -6.65 -8.31
C PRO A 208 6.98 -5.30 -9.07
N PRO A 209 6.00 -4.42 -8.86
CA PRO A 209 6.01 -3.09 -9.46
C PRO A 209 6.94 -2.13 -8.72
N VAL A 210 7.61 -1.26 -9.48
CA VAL A 210 8.34 -0.10 -8.95
C VAL A 210 7.46 1.12 -9.11
N LEU A 211 7.19 1.84 -8.02
CA LEU A 211 6.22 2.93 -7.98
C LEU A 211 6.89 4.25 -7.63
N PHE A 212 6.35 5.33 -8.19
CA PHE A 212 6.78 6.69 -7.91
C PHE A 212 5.56 7.56 -7.66
N VAL A 213 5.61 8.36 -6.59
CA VAL A 213 4.56 9.34 -6.28
C VAL A 213 5.07 10.72 -6.71
N PRO A 214 4.61 11.27 -7.86
CA PRO A 214 4.98 12.60 -8.28
C PRO A 214 4.38 13.68 -7.37
N GLU A 215 4.85 14.91 -7.55
CA GLU A 215 4.22 16.07 -6.93
C GLU A 215 2.75 16.19 -7.37
N PRO A 216 1.80 16.36 -6.44
CA PRO A 216 0.38 16.39 -6.78
C PRO A 216 0.05 17.58 -7.69
N SER A 217 -0.73 17.30 -8.73
CA SER A 217 -1.23 18.34 -9.64
C SER A 217 -2.69 18.73 -9.34
N LEU A 218 -2.99 20.02 -9.54
CA LEU A 218 -4.33 20.58 -9.37
C LEU A 218 -5.12 20.59 -10.67
N THR A 219 -6.43 20.40 -10.53
CA THR A 219 -7.40 20.69 -11.58
C THR A 219 -8.58 21.48 -11.04
N VAL A 220 -9.39 22.03 -11.95
CA VAL A 220 -10.66 22.66 -11.60
C VAL A 220 -11.71 21.57 -11.29
N PRO A 221 -12.69 21.83 -10.40
CA PRO A 221 -13.78 20.89 -10.18
C PRO A 221 -14.52 20.53 -11.47
N GLY A 222 -14.84 19.25 -11.64
CA GLY A 222 -15.55 18.74 -12.82
C GLY A 222 -14.67 18.47 -14.04
N SER A 223 -13.40 18.90 -14.05
CA SER A 223 -12.48 18.52 -15.13
C SER A 223 -12.09 17.04 -15.04
N ARG A 224 -11.59 16.51 -16.16
CA ARG A 224 -10.91 15.21 -16.17
C ARG A 224 -9.68 15.26 -15.24
N PRO A 225 -9.32 14.12 -14.61
CA PRO A 225 -8.06 14.00 -13.91
C PRO A 225 -6.89 14.37 -14.84
N PRO A 226 -5.79 14.87 -14.27
CA PRO A 226 -4.58 15.10 -15.04
C PRO A 226 -4.09 13.76 -15.60
N THR A 227 -3.53 13.81 -16.81
CA THR A 227 -2.77 12.69 -17.38
C THR A 227 -1.32 12.78 -16.89
N GLU A 228 -0.58 11.68 -16.97
CA GLU A 228 0.85 11.63 -16.66
C GLU A 228 1.59 12.61 -17.59
N SER A 229 2.36 13.54 -16.99
CA SER A 229 3.15 14.50 -17.75
C SER A 229 4.54 13.95 -18.06
N LEU A 230 5.14 14.42 -19.15
CA LEU A 230 6.52 14.07 -19.50
C LEU A 230 7.51 14.46 -18.39
N GLU A 231 7.26 15.59 -17.72
CA GLU A 231 8.05 16.05 -16.58
C GLU A 231 7.98 15.06 -15.41
N ALA A 232 6.77 14.64 -15.01
CA ALA A 232 6.60 13.68 -13.91
C ALA A 232 7.23 12.32 -14.25
N ILE A 233 7.12 11.87 -15.51
CA ILE A 233 7.76 10.63 -15.97
C ILE A 233 9.29 10.74 -15.90
N ASN A 234 9.87 11.85 -16.35
CA ASN A 234 11.32 12.06 -16.29
C ASN A 234 11.81 12.14 -14.83
N GLN A 235 11.10 12.86 -13.98
CA GLN A 235 11.40 12.97 -12.54
C GLN A 235 11.32 11.61 -11.83
N SER A 236 10.44 10.72 -12.29
CA SER A 236 10.25 9.41 -11.65
C SER A 236 11.48 8.49 -11.72
N GLY A 237 12.38 8.71 -12.69
CA GLY A 237 13.50 7.81 -12.94
C GLY A 237 13.11 6.38 -13.35
N LEU A 238 11.82 6.05 -13.50
CA LEU A 238 11.37 4.66 -13.71
C LEU A 238 11.96 4.01 -14.98
N LEU A 239 12.14 4.78 -16.05
CA LEU A 239 12.75 4.29 -17.28
C LEU A 239 14.28 4.16 -17.19
N THR A 240 14.92 4.82 -16.21
CA THR A 240 16.36 4.71 -15.96
C THR A 240 16.74 3.38 -15.29
N LEU A 241 15.76 2.70 -14.67
CA LEU A 241 15.96 1.38 -14.06
C LEU A 241 16.16 0.27 -15.11
N VAL A 242 15.96 0.56 -16.39
CA VAL A 242 16.12 -0.42 -17.48
C VAL A 242 17.60 -0.67 -17.76
N SER A 243 18.11 -1.87 -17.44
CA SER A 243 19.54 -2.20 -17.60
C SER A 243 19.96 -2.63 -19.01
N LYS A 244 19.05 -3.23 -19.79
CA LYS A 244 19.33 -3.73 -21.15
C LYS A 244 18.35 -3.14 -22.17
N PRO A 245 18.53 -1.86 -22.57
CA PRO A 245 17.61 -1.15 -23.47
C PRO A 245 17.32 -1.89 -24.78
N GLU A 246 18.32 -2.53 -25.38
CA GLU A 246 18.24 -3.24 -26.66
C GLU A 246 17.40 -4.52 -26.59
N ALA A 247 17.40 -5.16 -25.42
CA ALA A 247 16.67 -6.39 -25.11
C ALA A 247 15.33 -6.13 -24.38
N THR A 248 15.01 -4.87 -24.08
CA THR A 248 13.81 -4.49 -23.33
C THR A 248 12.80 -3.78 -24.22
N VAL A 249 11.52 -4.09 -24.01
CA VAL A 249 10.40 -3.41 -24.64
C VAL A 249 9.50 -2.85 -23.56
N ILE A 250 9.20 -1.56 -23.69
CA ILE A 250 8.27 -0.82 -22.84
C ILE A 250 6.86 -0.95 -23.42
N PHE A 251 5.90 -1.34 -22.59
CA PHE A 251 4.48 -1.39 -22.90
C PHE A 251 3.76 -0.29 -22.13
N SER A 252 3.18 0.68 -22.84
CA SER A 252 2.44 1.79 -22.22
C SER A 252 0.99 1.86 -22.68
N ASP A 253 0.16 2.55 -21.91
CA ASP A 253 -1.31 2.66 -22.05
C ASP A 253 -1.78 3.66 -23.15
N GLY A 254 -0.89 4.05 -24.05
CA GLY A 254 -1.19 4.99 -25.13
C GLY A 254 -0.96 6.45 -24.75
N ASN A 255 -0.57 6.76 -23.51
CA ASN A 255 -0.12 8.10 -23.16
C ASN A 255 1.18 8.46 -23.93
N VAL A 256 1.12 9.56 -24.69
CA VAL A 256 2.21 10.08 -25.54
C VAL A 256 3.45 10.47 -24.73
N ALA A 257 3.29 10.85 -23.46
CA ALA A 257 4.39 11.20 -22.59
C ALA A 257 5.31 10.00 -22.31
N TRP A 258 4.76 8.80 -22.10
CA TRP A 258 5.54 7.56 -21.96
C TRP A 258 6.30 7.21 -23.24
N GLN A 259 5.67 7.39 -24.40
CA GLN A 259 6.32 7.16 -25.69
C GLN A 259 7.48 8.14 -25.92
N SER A 260 7.26 9.43 -25.58
CA SER A 260 8.26 10.48 -25.72
C SER A 260 9.46 10.24 -24.80
N ALA A 261 9.21 9.87 -23.55
CA ALA A 261 10.26 9.53 -22.59
C ALA A 261 11.06 8.29 -23.04
N ALA A 262 10.38 7.22 -23.45
CA ALA A 262 11.02 6.01 -23.96
C ALA A 262 11.88 6.29 -25.20
N LYS A 263 11.37 7.08 -26.16
CA LYS A 263 12.11 7.49 -27.36
C LYS A 263 13.39 8.26 -27.00
N LYS A 264 13.31 9.20 -26.07
CA LYS A 264 14.48 9.96 -25.59
C LYS A 264 15.57 9.05 -25.01
N MET A 265 15.17 7.96 -24.35
CA MET A 265 16.06 6.96 -23.78
C MET A 265 16.46 5.83 -24.75
N ARG A 266 16.09 5.95 -26.04
CA ARG A 266 16.32 4.92 -27.07
C ARG A 266 15.71 3.55 -26.70
N LEU A 267 14.65 3.55 -25.89
CA LEU A 267 13.89 2.37 -25.52
C LEU A 267 12.82 2.10 -26.57
N LYS A 268 12.63 0.81 -26.88
CA LYS A 268 11.53 0.38 -27.74
C LYS A 268 10.23 0.49 -26.96
N ASN A 269 9.21 1.11 -27.56
CA ASN A 269 7.89 1.24 -26.98
C ASN A 269 6.85 0.56 -27.88
N ALA A 270 6.01 -0.29 -27.29
CA ALA A 270 4.84 -0.87 -27.91
C ALA A 270 3.60 -0.46 -27.10
N ALA A 271 2.98 0.66 -27.48
CA ALA A 271 1.79 1.16 -26.82
C ALA A 271 0.51 0.44 -27.29
N VAL A 272 -0.40 0.26 -26.35
CA VAL A 272 -1.80 -0.09 -26.61
C VAL A 272 -2.67 1.16 -26.41
N ASN A 273 -3.87 1.22 -26.98
CA ASN A 273 -4.76 2.36 -26.81
C ASN A 273 -6.03 1.94 -26.05
N HIS A 274 -6.06 2.23 -24.75
CA HIS A 274 -7.20 1.93 -23.89
C HIS A 274 -8.47 2.72 -24.26
N GLN A 275 -8.33 3.93 -24.83
CA GLN A 275 -9.49 4.72 -25.27
C GLN A 275 -10.23 4.02 -26.41
N ASN A 276 -9.48 3.34 -27.28
CA ASN A 276 -10.04 2.52 -28.37
C ASN A 276 -10.41 1.10 -27.92
N LYS A 277 -10.44 0.82 -26.59
CA LYS A 277 -10.64 -0.50 -26.00
C LYS A 277 -9.64 -1.55 -26.51
N GLN A 278 -8.47 -1.11 -26.98
CA GLN A 278 -7.38 -2.00 -27.34
C GLN A 278 -6.58 -2.29 -26.07
N TRP A 279 -6.90 -3.41 -25.43
CA TRP A 279 -6.20 -3.84 -24.21
C TRP A 279 -4.89 -4.56 -24.55
N THR A 280 -4.85 -5.28 -25.67
CA THR A 280 -3.65 -5.98 -26.12
C THR A 280 -3.34 -5.72 -27.58
N LYS A 281 -2.07 -5.86 -27.96
CA LYS A 281 -1.62 -5.77 -29.35
C LYS A 281 -0.48 -6.75 -29.60
N HIS A 282 -0.48 -7.43 -30.75
CA HIS A 282 0.68 -8.22 -31.13
C HIS A 282 1.86 -7.33 -31.53
N VAL A 283 3.03 -7.64 -30.98
CA VAL A 283 4.28 -6.92 -31.24
C VAL A 283 5.04 -7.64 -32.36
N PRO A 284 5.42 -6.92 -33.43
CA PRO A 284 6.29 -7.44 -34.48
C PRO A 284 7.60 -8.03 -33.93
N ARG A 285 8.07 -9.14 -34.54
CA ARG A 285 9.30 -9.84 -34.10
C ARG A 285 10.54 -8.95 -34.08
N HIS A 286 10.64 -7.95 -34.96
CA HIS A 286 11.81 -7.08 -35.03
C HIS A 286 11.95 -6.12 -33.83
N LEU A 287 10.85 -5.85 -33.10
CA LEU A 287 10.90 -5.04 -31.88
C LEU A 287 11.43 -5.84 -30.69
N GLY A 288 11.23 -7.16 -30.65
CA GLY A 288 11.82 -8.05 -29.64
C GLY A 288 12.99 -8.85 -30.21
N LYS A 289 14.23 -8.34 -30.12
CA LYS A 289 15.42 -9.10 -30.58
C LYS A 289 15.69 -10.35 -29.72
N ALA A 290 15.23 -10.35 -28.47
CA ALA A 290 15.36 -11.51 -27.59
C ALA A 290 14.13 -12.42 -27.73
N ARG A 291 14.38 -13.73 -27.95
CA ARG A 291 13.33 -14.79 -27.98
C ARG A 291 12.46 -14.82 -26.71
N SER A 292 12.87 -14.14 -25.64
CA SER A 292 12.22 -14.10 -24.33
C SER A 292 11.22 -12.94 -24.13
N VAL A 293 11.08 -11.99 -25.06
CA VAL A 293 10.15 -10.87 -24.88
C VAL A 293 8.75 -11.26 -25.35
N SER A 294 7.76 -11.09 -24.47
CA SER A 294 6.35 -11.34 -24.80
C SER A 294 5.93 -10.61 -26.07
N ARG A 295 5.31 -11.34 -27.00
CA ARG A 295 4.77 -10.79 -28.25
C ARG A 295 3.41 -10.14 -28.09
N LEU A 296 2.87 -10.12 -26.88
CA LEU A 296 1.60 -9.49 -26.55
C LEU A 296 1.86 -8.23 -25.74
N ALA A 297 1.75 -7.06 -26.36
CA ALA A 297 1.74 -5.77 -25.69
C ALA A 297 0.44 -5.60 -24.91
N GLY A 298 0.51 -4.85 -23.81
CA GLY A 298 -0.59 -4.54 -22.91
C GLY A 298 -0.07 -4.20 -21.53
N THR A 299 -0.90 -3.54 -20.72
CA THR A 299 -0.59 -3.07 -19.36
C THR A 299 -1.32 -3.87 -18.27
N GLN A 300 -1.82 -5.07 -18.59
CA GLN A 300 -2.68 -5.83 -17.67
C GLN A 300 -1.96 -6.21 -16.37
N CYS A 301 -0.64 -6.41 -16.41
CA CYS A 301 0.11 -6.79 -15.22
C CYS A 301 0.21 -5.60 -14.27
N ILE A 302 0.51 -4.41 -14.79
CA ILE A 302 0.56 -3.20 -13.97
C ILE A 302 -0.83 -2.75 -13.51
N ASP A 303 -1.87 -2.94 -14.34
CA ASP A 303 -3.27 -2.72 -13.95
C ASP A 303 -3.70 -3.55 -12.74
N ARG A 304 -3.27 -4.83 -12.68
CA ARG A 304 -3.48 -5.68 -11.51
C ARG A 304 -2.75 -5.15 -10.27
N SER A 305 -1.55 -4.59 -10.44
CA SER A 305 -0.83 -3.94 -9.34
C SER A 305 -1.58 -2.73 -8.81
N TRP A 306 -2.26 -1.96 -9.68
CA TRP A 306 -3.11 -0.83 -9.26
C TRP A 306 -4.27 -1.24 -8.39
N LEU A 307 -4.93 -2.36 -8.73
CA LEU A 307 -5.99 -2.90 -7.88
C LEU A 307 -5.43 -3.30 -6.51
N GLY A 308 -4.31 -4.03 -6.49
CA GLY A 308 -3.64 -4.44 -5.25
C GLY A 308 -3.25 -3.26 -4.37
N LEU A 309 -2.64 -2.22 -4.95
CA LEU A 309 -2.23 -1.00 -4.26
C LEU A 309 -3.42 -0.24 -3.68
N LYS A 310 -4.50 -0.05 -4.46
CA LYS A 310 -5.71 0.66 -4.00
C LYS A 310 -6.40 -0.09 -2.86
N THR A 311 -6.45 -1.42 -2.93
CA THR A 311 -6.97 -2.25 -1.85
C THR A 311 -6.08 -2.16 -0.60
N PHE A 312 -4.76 -2.19 -0.77
CA PHE A 312 -3.80 -2.08 0.33
C PHE A 312 -3.91 -0.75 1.09
N ILE A 313 -3.98 0.37 0.36
CA ILE A 313 -4.14 1.70 0.97
C ILE A 313 -5.54 1.86 1.59
N GLY A 314 -6.55 1.30 0.93
CA GLY A 314 -7.94 1.37 1.38
C GLY A 314 -8.59 2.73 1.13
N ASN A 315 -9.93 2.73 1.15
CA ASN A 315 -10.74 3.93 0.95
C ASN A 315 -10.85 4.81 2.21
N LYS A 316 -10.53 4.28 3.39
CA LYS A 316 -10.65 5.00 4.68
C LYS A 316 -9.46 5.92 5.00
N VAL A 317 -8.31 5.72 4.35
CA VAL A 317 -7.14 6.56 4.59
C VAL A 317 -7.38 7.96 4.04
N SER A 318 -7.20 9.01 4.84
CA SER A 318 -7.34 10.37 4.32
C SER A 318 -6.23 10.67 3.31
N ARG A 319 -6.62 11.22 2.17
CA ARG A 319 -5.69 11.75 1.17
C ARG A 319 -5.19 13.14 1.58
N LYS A 320 -5.95 13.83 2.43
CA LYS A 320 -5.66 15.19 2.88
C LYS A 320 -5.11 15.20 4.30
N SER A 321 -4.07 15.98 4.51
CA SER A 321 -3.62 16.44 5.83
C SER A 321 -3.86 17.94 5.96
N GLY A 322 -3.99 18.42 7.20
CA GLY A 322 -4.24 19.84 7.47
C GLY A 322 -5.60 20.37 6.99
N ARG A 323 -5.82 21.67 7.21
CA ARG A 323 -7.07 22.38 6.86
C ARG A 323 -6.77 23.79 6.35
N GLY A 324 -7.69 24.35 5.57
CA GLY A 324 -7.60 25.71 5.06
C GLY A 324 -6.30 25.98 4.30
N GLN A 325 -5.57 27.00 4.73
CA GLN A 325 -4.29 27.42 4.14
C GLN A 325 -3.20 26.34 4.26
N ASN A 326 -3.28 25.51 5.31
CA ASN A 326 -2.32 24.46 5.64
C ASN A 326 -2.72 23.08 5.08
N ALA A 327 -3.71 23.03 4.18
CA ALA A 327 -4.10 21.79 3.53
C ALA A 327 -2.95 21.26 2.65
N CYS A 328 -2.62 19.98 2.78
CA CYS A 328 -1.61 19.31 1.97
C CYS A 328 -1.96 17.83 1.74
N GLU A 329 -1.14 17.19 0.91
CA GLU A 329 -1.10 15.75 0.73
C GLU A 329 -0.80 15.01 2.05
N SER A 330 -1.48 13.89 2.26
CA SER A 330 -1.18 12.96 3.35
C SER A 330 0.11 12.19 3.11
N ASN A 331 1.12 12.46 3.94
CA ASN A 331 2.39 11.71 3.96
C ASN A 331 2.18 10.21 4.18
N LEU A 332 1.11 9.83 4.90
CA LEU A 332 0.77 8.43 5.10
C LEU A 332 0.49 7.71 3.78
N VAL A 333 -0.17 8.36 2.81
CA VAL A 333 -0.43 7.74 1.50
C VAL A 333 0.89 7.44 0.79
N ARG A 334 1.85 8.36 0.82
CA ARG A 334 3.18 8.16 0.23
C ARG A 334 3.94 7.02 0.91
N GLN A 335 3.92 6.96 2.24
CA GLN A 335 4.50 5.85 3.00
C GLN A 335 3.87 4.51 2.63
N LEU A 336 2.54 4.43 2.54
CA LEU A 336 1.83 3.20 2.18
C LEU A 336 2.16 2.73 0.77
N VAL A 337 2.43 3.63 -0.17
CA VAL A 337 2.91 3.24 -1.52
C VAL A 337 4.25 2.52 -1.43
N HIS A 338 5.19 3.04 -0.65
CA HIS A 338 6.52 2.42 -0.52
C HIS A 338 6.46 1.12 0.29
N GLN A 339 5.62 1.05 1.33
CA GLN A 339 5.35 -0.20 2.06
C GLN A 339 4.80 -1.29 1.14
N TYR A 340 3.88 -0.91 0.25
CA TYR A 340 3.33 -1.84 -0.73
C TYR A 340 4.45 -2.39 -1.62
N MET A 341 5.34 -1.54 -2.13
CA MET A 341 6.49 -1.98 -2.94
C MET A 341 7.38 -2.97 -2.17
N TYR A 342 7.74 -2.65 -0.92
CA TYR A 342 8.54 -3.53 -0.07
C TYR A 342 7.88 -4.90 0.13
N ARG A 343 6.58 -4.91 0.45
CA ARG A 343 5.83 -6.15 0.65
C ARG A 343 5.75 -6.98 -0.63
N GLN A 344 5.56 -6.34 -1.78
CA GLN A 344 5.58 -7.05 -3.06
C GLN A 344 6.97 -7.60 -3.38
N SER A 345 8.05 -6.89 -3.02
CA SER A 345 9.42 -7.32 -3.31
C SER A 345 9.87 -8.54 -2.53
N LYS A 346 9.32 -8.77 -1.33
CA LYS A 346 9.55 -9.99 -0.56
C LYS A 346 8.83 -11.22 -1.11
N GLY A 347 7.81 -11.02 -1.95
CA GLY A 347 6.98 -12.11 -2.43
C GLY A 347 6.22 -12.83 -1.30
N PRO A 348 5.79 -14.09 -1.53
CA PRO A 348 5.10 -14.88 -0.52
C PRO A 348 6.04 -15.18 0.66
N CYS A 349 5.73 -14.62 1.82
CA CYS A 349 6.41 -14.94 3.08
C CYS A 349 5.37 -15.08 4.20
N SER A 350 5.69 -15.87 5.23
CA SER A 350 4.91 -15.95 6.44
C SER A 350 5.02 -14.66 7.26
N PRO A 351 4.05 -14.34 8.14
CA PRO A 351 4.16 -13.19 9.03
C PRO A 351 5.44 -13.20 9.88
N ALA A 352 5.87 -14.39 10.29
CA ALA A 352 7.10 -14.62 11.04
C ALA A 352 8.35 -14.17 10.25
N GLU A 353 8.51 -14.69 9.04
CA GLU A 353 9.63 -14.34 8.15
C GLU A 353 9.62 -12.85 7.81
N PHE A 354 8.44 -12.28 7.56
CA PHE A 354 8.32 -10.84 7.28
C PHE A 354 8.80 -9.98 8.46
N LEU A 355 8.42 -10.34 9.70
CA LEU A 355 8.88 -9.63 10.89
C LEU A 355 10.39 -9.80 11.13
N LEU A 356 10.96 -10.95 10.79
CA LEU A 356 12.41 -11.16 10.85
C LEU A 356 13.13 -10.24 9.86
N HIS A 357 12.66 -10.16 8.61
CA HIS A 357 13.21 -9.22 7.63
C HIS A 357 13.11 -7.77 8.12
N LEU A 358 11.95 -7.38 8.65
CA LEU A 358 11.73 -6.02 9.12
C LEU A 358 12.61 -5.67 10.34
N GLY A 359 12.80 -6.61 11.26
CA GLY A 359 13.70 -6.42 12.40
C GLY A 359 15.16 -6.26 11.99
N SER A 360 15.61 -6.99 10.97
CA SER A 360 16.96 -6.80 10.42
C SER A 360 17.12 -5.44 9.75
N SER A 361 16.14 -4.99 8.96
CA SER A 361 16.16 -3.65 8.36
C SER A 361 16.13 -2.55 9.40
N PHE A 362 15.39 -2.71 10.50
CA PHE A 362 15.36 -1.73 11.58
C PHE A 362 16.72 -1.54 12.25
N ARG A 363 17.43 -2.64 12.56
CA ARG A 363 18.78 -2.56 13.13
C ARG A 363 19.75 -1.85 12.20
N ALA A 364 19.71 -2.17 10.91
CA ALA A 364 20.54 -1.53 9.90
C ALA A 364 20.23 -0.03 9.67
N MET A 365 19.11 0.49 10.21
CA MET A 365 18.81 1.92 10.19
C MET A 365 19.35 2.67 11.42
N GLN A 366 19.74 1.95 12.48
CA GLN A 366 20.28 2.53 13.71
C GLN A 366 21.80 2.67 13.66
N ASP A 367 22.46 1.79 12.90
CA ASP A 367 23.88 1.86 12.54
C ASP A 367 24.12 2.93 11.47
#